data_AF-A0A1I6KT32-F1
#
_entry.id   AF-A0A1I6KT32-F1
#
_cell.length_a   1.000
_cell.length_b   1.000
_cell.length_c   1.000
_cell.angle_alpha   90.00
_cell.angle_beta   90.00
_cell.angle_gamma   90.00
#
_symmetry.space_group_name_H-M   'P 1'
#
loop_
_entity.id
_entity.type
_entity.pdbx_description
1 polymer ?
#
loop_
_entity_poly.entity_id
_entity_poly.type
_entity_poly.pdbx_seq_one_letter_code
_entity_poly.pdbx_strand_id
1 'polypeptide(L)' 'MINEALCQRALEVADQPMSREQLINTALRWFIARQAQLRLATMGGIAPHLPDIPRRRQDPEDERDLQ' A
#
# COMPACT_ATOMS: atom_id res chain seq x y z
N MET A 1 -5.61 17.44 15.97
CA MET A 1 -6.13 16.60 17.07
C MET A 1 -7.05 15.56 16.45
N ILE A 2 -6.91 14.28 16.79
CA ILE A 2 -7.81 13.21 16.29
C ILE A 2 -9.16 13.33 17.01
N ASN A 3 -10.27 13.08 16.30
CA ASN A 3 -11.60 13.11 16.91
C ASN A 3 -11.80 11.86 17.79
N GLU A 4 -12.00 12.08 19.08
CA GLU A 4 -12.19 11.04 20.09
C GLU A 4 -13.41 10.16 19.80
N ALA A 5 -14.53 10.76 19.37
CA ALA A 5 -15.76 10.03 19.06
C ALA A 5 -15.57 9.10 17.84
N LEU A 6 -14.73 9.51 16.88
CA LEU A 6 -14.40 8.68 15.72
C LEU A 6 -13.53 7.48 16.15
N CYS A 7 -12.54 7.71 17.02
CA CYS A 7 -11.73 6.62 17.58
C CYS A 7 -12.59 5.63 18.38
N GLN A 8 -13.49 6.14 19.23
CA GLN A 8 -14.35 5.31 20.05
C GLN A 8 -15.27 4.45 19.18
N ARG A 9 -15.89 5.05 18.16
CA ARG A 9 -16.74 4.32 17.21
C ARG A 9 -15.97 3.24 16.45
N ALA A 10 -14.74 3.51 16.06
CA ALA A 10 -13.90 2.54 15.36
C ALA A 10 -13.47 1.38 16.29
N LEU A 11 -13.28 1.63 17.59
CA LEU A 11 -13.04 0.57 18.57
C LEU A 11 -14.28 -0.29 18.83
N GLU A 12 -15.49 0.29 18.82
CA GLU A 12 -16.75 -0.46 18.96
C GLU A 12 -16.99 -1.44 17.79
N VAL A 13 -16.55 -1.07 16.58
CA VAL A 13 -16.74 -1.86 15.36
C VAL A 13 -15.59 -2.87 15.15
N ALA A 14 -14.48 -2.69 15.85
CA ALA A 14 -13.36 -3.61 15.76
C ALA A 14 -13.70 -4.97 16.38
N ASP A 15 -13.72 -6.03 15.56
CA ASP A 15 -13.98 -7.41 16.01
C ASP A 15 -12.89 -7.95 16.96
N GLN A 16 -11.71 -7.31 17.02
CA GLN A 16 -10.58 -7.73 17.82
C GLN A 16 -10.22 -6.67 18.88
N PRO A 17 -9.86 -7.06 20.12
CA PRO A 17 -9.30 -6.13 21.09
C PRO A 17 -7.99 -5.55 20.55
N MET A 18 -8.01 -4.27 20.20
CA MET A 18 -6.85 -3.52 19.72
C MET A 18 -6.65 -2.25 20.54
N SER A 19 -5.40 -1.83 20.74
CA SER A 19 -5.11 -0.54 21.37
C SER A 19 -5.45 0.61 20.43
N ARG A 20 -5.66 1.81 20.98
CA ARG A 20 -5.91 3.01 20.18
C ARG A 20 -4.76 3.31 19.20
N GLU A 21 -3.52 3.12 19.65
CA GLU A 21 -2.34 3.31 18.80
C GLU A 21 -2.33 2.30 17.65
N GLN A 22 -2.69 1.04 17.93
CA GLN A 22 -2.78 0.01 16.90
C GLN A 22 -3.88 0.32 15.87
N LEU A 23 -5.04 0.82 16.33
CA LEU A 23 -6.12 1.26 15.45
C LEU A 23 -5.66 2.37 14.50
N ILE A 24 -5.05 3.44 15.04
CA ILE A 24 -4.59 4.58 14.24
C ILE A 24 -3.53 4.15 13.21
N ASN A 25 -2.52 3.38 13.64
CA ASN A 25 -1.49 2.89 12.74
C ASN A 25 -2.07 2.01 11.64
N THR A 26 -3.05 1.17 11.97
CA THR A 26 -3.72 0.30 10.99
C THR A 26 -4.54 1.12 10.01
N ALA A 27 -5.36 2.06 10.49
CA ALA A 27 -6.15 2.95 9.65
C ALA A 27 -5.27 3.75 8.67
N LEU A 28 -4.13 4.27 9.14
CA LEU A 28 -3.19 5.00 8.29
C LEU A 28 -2.57 4.11 7.20
N ARG A 29 -2.15 2.89 7.53
CA ARG A 29 -1.63 1.94 6.52
C ARG A 29 -2.65 1.66 5.42
N TRP A 30 -3.90 1.40 5.79
CA TRP A 30 -4.98 1.15 4.83
C TRP A 30 -5.32 2.39 4.00
N PHE A 31 -5.37 3.56 4.63
CA PHE A 31 -5.60 4.82 3.93
C PHE A 31 -4.52 5.09 2.88
N ILE A 32 -3.24 4.96 3.24
CA ILE A 32 -2.11 5.15 2.32
C ILE A 32 -2.21 4.16 1.15
N ALA A 33 -2.44 2.88 1.43
CA ALA A 33 -2.60 1.86 0.39
C ALA A 33 -3.75 2.22 -0.56
N ARG A 34 -4.90 2.63 -0.03
CA ARG A 34 -6.06 3.04 -0.83
C ARG A 34 -5.77 4.27 -1.69
N GLN A 35 -5.12 5.30 -1.14
CA GLN A 35 -4.75 6.50 -1.90
C GLN A 35 -3.73 6.19 -2.99
N ALA A 36 -2.75 5.33 -2.72
CA ALA A 36 -1.79 4.87 -3.72
C ALA A 36 -2.49 4.13 -4.86
N GLN A 37 -3.42 3.23 -4.55
CA GLN A 37 -4.23 2.53 -5.56
C GLN A 37 -5.06 3.49 -6.41
N LEU A 38 -5.74 4.48 -5.80
CA LEU A 38 -6.50 5.48 -6.54
C LEU A 38 -5.59 6.28 -7.48
N ARG A 39 -4.42 6.71 -6.99
CA ARG A 39 -3.43 7.42 -7.82
C ARG A 39 -2.96 6.54 -8.98
N LEU A 40 -2.65 5.28 -8.73
CA LEU A 40 -2.25 4.32 -9.77
C LEU A 40 -3.38 4.08 -10.79
N ALA A 41 -4.63 3.96 -10.34
CA ALA A 41 -5.79 3.80 -11.21
C ALA A 41 -5.98 5.03 -12.11
N THR A 42 -5.85 6.24 -11.55
CA THR A 42 -5.84 7.48 -12.34
C THR A 42 -4.67 7.52 -13.33
N MET A 43 -3.53 6.94 -12.98
CA MET A 43 -2.36 6.83 -13.86
C MET A 43 -2.49 5.73 -14.92
N GLY A 44 -3.42 4.78 -14.75
CA GLY A 44 -3.66 3.70 -15.69
C GLY A 44 -4.06 4.25 -17.05
N GLY A 45 -3.20 4.06 -18.06
CA GLY A 45 -3.45 4.52 -19.42
C GLY A 45 -2.98 5.95 -19.73
N ILE A 46 -2.25 6.62 -18.82
CA ILE A 46 -1.64 7.94 -19.13
C ILE A 46 -0.47 7.81 -20.13
N ALA A 47 0.15 6.64 -20.22
CA ALA A 47 1.26 6.40 -21.15
C ALA A 47 1.02 5.17 -22.05
N PRO A 48 0.02 5.20 -22.96
CA PRO A 48 -0.27 4.08 -23.86
C PRO A 48 0.83 3.86 -24.91
N HIS A 49 1.71 4.85 -25.09
CA HIS A 49 2.86 4.81 -25.99
C HIS A 49 4.19 4.59 -25.25
N LEU A 50 4.15 4.24 -23.96
CA LEU A 50 5.38 3.93 -23.23
C LEU A 50 6.06 2.72 -23.91
N PRO A 51 7.36 2.80 -24.21
CA PRO A 51 8.06 1.66 -24.79
C PRO A 51 8.01 0.47 -23.82
N ASP A 52 7.82 -0.72 -24.38
CA ASP A 52 7.81 -1.95 -23.61
C ASP A 52 9.16 -2.12 -22.89
N ILE A 53 9.12 -2.42 -21.59
CA ILE A 53 10.35 -2.64 -20.81
C ILE A 53 10.81 -4.06 -21.13
N PRO A 54 12.02 -4.26 -21.68
CA PRO A 54 12.49 -5.59 -22.02
C PRO A 54 12.52 -6.46 -20.76
N ARG A 55 11.77 -7.57 -20.79
CA ARG A 55 11.80 -8.55 -19.70
C ARG A 55 13.22 -9.09 -19.61
N ARG A 56 13.93 -8.79 -18.52
CA ARG A 56 15.23 -9.39 -18.22
C ARG A 56 15.00 -10.88 -18.02
N ARG A 57 15.40 -11.70 -19.01
CA ARG A 57 15.72 -13.11 -18.72
C ARG A 57 16.96 -13.05 -17.82
N GLN A 58 16.95 -13.81 -16.72
CA GLN A 58 18.12 -13.94 -15.86
C GLN A 58 19.29 -14.34 -16.75
N ASP A 59 20.26 -13.46 -16.90
CA ASP A 59 21.49 -13.80 -17.59
C ASP A 59 22.31 -14.69 -16.66
N PRO A 60 23.01 -15.71 -17.17
CA PRO A 60 23.84 -16.60 -16.35
C PRO A 60 24.92 -15.85 -15.53
N GLU A 61 25.17 -14.58 -15.84
CA GLU A 61 26.07 -13.70 -15.08
C GLU A 61 25.48 -13.27 -13.71
N ASP A 62 24.14 -13.17 -13.58
CA ASP A 62 23.45 -12.80 -12.32
C ASP A 62 23.54 -13.91 -11.26
N GLU A 63 23.86 -15.16 -11.64
CA GLU A 63 24.03 -16.29 -10.71
C GLU A 63 25.38 -16.25 -9.98
N ARG A 64 26.40 -15.56 -10.53
CA ARG A 64 27.74 -15.47 -9.92
C ARG A 64 27.80 -14.47 -8.78
N ASP A 65 26.89 -13.51 -8.74
CA ASP A 65 26.79 -12.49 -7.68
C ASP A 65 26.04 -13.02 -6.43
N LEU A 66 25.57 -14.28 -6.48
CA LEU A 66 24.90 -14.99 -5.38
C LEU A 66 25.82 -16.02 -4.68
N GLN A 67 27.10 -16.12 -5.10
CA GLN A 67 28.13 -16.97 -4.47
C GLN A 67 29.13 -16.14 -3.66
#